data_AF-A0A920EE33-F1
#
_entry.id   AF-A0A920EE33-F1
#
_cell.length_a   1.000
_cell.length_b   1.000
_cell.length_c   1.000
_cell.angle_alpha   90.00
_cell.angle_beta   90.00
_cell.angle_gamma   90.00
#
_symmetry.space_group_name_H-M   'P 1'
#
loop_
_entity.id
_entity.type
_entity.pdbx_description
1 polymer ?
#
loop_
_entity_poly.entity_id
_entity_poly.type
_entity_poly.pdbx_seq_one_letter_code
_entity_poly.pdbx_strand_id
1 'polypeptide(L)'
;MMGILNNVYDLTSLWHREIEIVGSYTYGTEILGDGSTSTSYDLAFTLVRENKLERLVTATYPLHRYKDAIRHAAEAGPKGAIKVAFDMRDEKRR
;
A
#
# COMPACT_ATOMS: atom_id res chain seq x y z
N MET A 1 21.59 -28.69 24.18
CA MET A 1 22.34 -27.69 23.40
C MET A 1 21.31 -26.81 22.69
N MET A 2 21.27 -25.53 23.05
CA MET A 2 20.26 -24.53 22.67
C MET A 2 20.29 -24.25 21.17
N GLY A 3 19.14 -24.28 20.50
CA GLY A 3 19.01 -23.98 19.08
C GLY A 3 19.22 -22.49 18.78
N ILE A 4 19.96 -22.20 17.72
CA ILE A 4 20.04 -20.87 17.13
C ILE A 4 19.47 -20.98 15.71
N LEU A 5 18.33 -20.34 15.47
CA LEU A 5 17.85 -19.99 14.14
C LEU A 5 18.72 -18.83 13.63
N ASN A 6 19.63 -19.07 12.68
CA ASN A 6 20.38 -18.00 12.01
C ASN A 6 19.90 -17.88 10.56
N ASN A 7 18.77 -17.21 10.34
CA ASN A 7 18.38 -16.73 9.00
C ASN A 7 19.23 -15.49 8.67
N VAL A 8 20.46 -15.70 8.20
CA VAL A 8 21.28 -14.63 7.60
C VAL A 8 20.92 -14.58 6.11
N TYR A 9 20.46 -13.44 5.62
CA TYR A 9 20.20 -13.24 4.19
C TYR A 9 21.52 -13.27 3.41
N ASP A 10 21.55 -13.96 2.27
CA ASP A 10 22.71 -13.96 1.37
C ASP A 10 22.78 -12.61 0.62
N LEU A 11 23.85 -11.84 0.90
CA LEU A 11 24.09 -10.53 0.29
C LEU A 11 25.06 -10.60 -0.91
N THR A 12 25.42 -11.80 -1.39
CA THR A 12 26.30 -12.01 -2.55
C THR A 12 25.89 -11.24 -3.78
N SER A 13 24.62 -11.29 -4.10
CA SER A 13 24.10 -10.54 -5.25
C SER A 13 24.09 -9.03 -5.01
N LEU A 14 23.99 -8.58 -3.75
CA LEU A 14 23.97 -7.16 -3.41
C LEU A 14 25.32 -6.52 -3.74
N TRP A 15 26.42 -7.10 -3.24
CA TRP A 15 27.76 -6.54 -3.50
C TRP A 15 28.22 -6.83 -4.93
N HIS A 16 28.07 -8.07 -5.42
CA HIS A 16 28.72 -8.49 -6.67
C HIS A 16 28.12 -7.79 -7.89
N ARG A 17 26.87 -7.34 -7.76
CA ARG A 17 26.13 -6.67 -8.82
C ARG A 17 25.84 -5.21 -8.50
N GLU A 18 26.41 -4.68 -7.42
CA GLU A 18 26.21 -3.31 -6.97
C GLU A 18 24.72 -2.92 -6.89
N ILE A 19 23.90 -3.83 -6.36
CA ILE A 19 22.46 -3.59 -6.19
C ILE A 19 22.25 -2.74 -4.93
N GLU A 20 21.32 -1.80 -4.99
CA GLU A 20 20.89 -0.99 -3.86
C GLU A 20 19.62 -1.59 -3.21
N ILE A 21 19.59 -1.66 -1.87
CA ILE A 21 18.36 -1.92 -1.12
C ILE A 21 17.91 -0.60 -0.50
N VAL A 22 16.78 -0.08 -0.98
CA VAL A 22 16.16 1.13 -0.45
C VAL A 22 14.95 0.74 0.39
N GLY A 23 14.91 1.20 1.64
CA GLY A 23 13.73 1.09 2.50
C GLY A 23 12.72 2.20 2.18
N SER A 24 11.43 1.88 2.27
CA SER A 24 10.35 2.88 2.18
C SER A 24 9.41 2.72 3.38
N TYR A 25 9.04 3.84 3.99
CA TYR A 25 8.09 3.88 5.10
C TYR A 25 6.97 4.86 4.77
N THR A 26 5.77 4.32 4.60
CA THR A 26 4.51 5.04 4.35
C THR A 26 4.54 6.12 3.26
N TYR A 27 4.95 7.34 3.62
CA TYR A 27 4.87 8.56 2.81
C TYR A 27 5.87 9.59 3.34
N GLY A 28 6.24 10.55 2.51
CA GLY A 28 7.21 11.59 2.85
C GLY A 28 7.18 12.79 1.90
N THR A 29 8.28 13.53 1.93
CA THR A 29 8.59 14.57 0.95
C THR A 29 9.57 13.98 -0.05
N GLU A 30 9.19 14.01 -1.33
CA GLU A 30 9.98 13.55 -2.45
C GLU A 30 10.73 14.72 -3.07
N ILE A 31 11.96 14.46 -3.52
CA ILE A 31 12.71 15.36 -4.40
C ILE A 31 12.58 14.81 -5.82
N LEU A 32 12.01 15.61 -6.72
CA LEU A 32 11.75 15.21 -8.10
C LEU A 32 13.00 15.40 -8.97
N GLY A 33 12.95 14.83 -10.18
CA GLY A 33 14.09 14.86 -11.12
C GLY A 33 14.51 16.27 -11.57
N ASP A 34 13.64 17.28 -11.42
CA ASP A 34 13.94 18.69 -11.69
C ASP A 34 14.43 19.45 -10.45
N GLY A 35 14.61 18.76 -9.31
CA GLY A 35 15.02 19.34 -8.03
C GLY A 35 13.91 19.98 -7.22
N SER A 36 12.66 20.01 -7.72
CA SER A 36 11.50 20.45 -6.96
C SER A 36 11.13 19.44 -5.88
N THR A 37 10.35 19.88 -4.88
CA THR A 37 9.85 19.01 -3.81
C THR A 37 8.34 18.83 -3.91
N SER A 38 7.87 17.63 -3.58
CA SER A 38 6.43 17.30 -3.53
C SER A 38 6.15 16.32 -2.40
N THR A 39 4.92 16.27 -1.88
CA THR A 39 4.54 15.20 -0.95
C THR A 39 4.19 13.92 -1.71
N SER A 40 4.41 12.74 -1.12
CA SER A 40 3.97 11.47 -1.73
C SER A 40 2.44 11.45 -1.94
N TYR A 41 1.67 12.19 -1.13
CA TYR A 41 0.22 12.33 -1.30
C TYR A 41 -0.15 13.13 -2.56
N ASP A 42 0.51 14.25 -2.83
CA ASP A 42 0.23 15.05 -4.03
C ASP A 42 0.55 14.27 -5.30
N LEU A 43 1.66 13.53 -5.29
CA LEU A 43 2.02 12.61 -6.36
C LEU A 43 0.99 11.49 -6.51
N ALA A 44 0.57 10.87 -5.40
CA ALA A 44 -0.45 9.81 -5.41
C ALA A 44 -1.80 10.32 -5.95
N PHE A 45 -2.25 11.51 -5.56
CA PHE A 45 -3.51 12.08 -6.08
C PHE A 45 -3.42 12.42 -7.57
N THR A 46 -2.26 12.84 -8.05
CA THR A 46 -2.01 13.08 -9.48
C THR A 46 -2.10 11.75 -10.23
N LEU A 47 -1.38 10.74 -9.77
CA LEU A 47 -1.38 9.39 -10.32
C LEU A 47 -2.78 8.77 -10.37
N VAL A 48 -3.57 8.90 -9.29
CA VAL A 48 -4.95 8.40 -9.22
C VAL A 48 -5.82 9.03 -10.29
N ARG A 49 -5.74 10.36 -10.47
CA ARG A 49 -6.55 11.11 -11.44
C ARG A 49 -6.17 10.77 -12.87
N GLU A 50 -4.87 10.78 -13.18
CA GLU A 50 -4.38 10.56 -14.54
C GLU A 50 -4.65 9.13 -15.03
N ASN A 51 -4.59 8.15 -14.12
CA ASN A 51 -4.73 6.74 -14.46
C ASN A 51 -6.11 6.15 -14.11
N LYS A 52 -7.06 6.98 -13.66
CA LYS A 52 -8.42 6.56 -13.27
C LYS A 52 -8.41 5.36 -12.31
N LEU A 53 -7.60 5.48 -11.25
CA LEU A 53 -7.35 4.37 -10.33
C LEU A 53 -8.49 4.09 -9.34
N GLU A 54 -9.57 4.87 -9.37
CA GLU A 54 -10.81 4.57 -8.65
C GLU A 54 -11.34 3.16 -8.97
N ARG A 55 -11.05 2.65 -10.17
CA ARG A 55 -11.38 1.28 -10.59
C ARG A 55 -10.74 0.18 -9.71
N LEU A 56 -9.71 0.50 -8.94
CA LEU A 56 -9.07 -0.44 -8.02
C LEU A 56 -9.89 -0.63 -6.73
N VAL A 57 -10.88 0.23 -6.47
CA VAL A 57 -11.87 0.01 -5.42
C VAL A 57 -12.87 -1.03 -5.91
N THR A 58 -12.64 -2.29 -5.54
CA THR A 58 -13.44 -3.43 -6.02
C THR A 58 -14.73 -3.61 -5.23
N ALA A 59 -14.83 -3.07 -4.02
CA ALA A 59 -16.06 -3.13 -3.22
C ALA A 59 -16.15 -1.97 -2.21
N THR A 60 -17.37 -1.54 -1.95
CA THR A 60 -17.70 -0.59 -0.89
C THR A 60 -18.72 -1.21 0.08
N TYR A 61 -18.56 -0.90 1.37
CA TYR A 61 -19.49 -1.34 2.41
C TYR A 61 -19.91 -0.14 3.27
N PRO A 62 -21.15 -0.08 3.77
CA PRO A 62 -21.46 0.85 4.85
C PRO A 62 -20.68 0.46 6.12
N LEU A 63 -20.42 1.41 7.02
CA LEU A 63 -19.54 1.21 8.17
C LEU A 63 -20.07 0.13 9.13
N HIS A 64 -21.38 0.03 9.31
CA HIS A 64 -21.98 -0.99 10.19
C HIS A 64 -21.69 -2.44 9.73
N ARG A 65 -21.29 -2.64 8.46
CA ARG A 65 -20.84 -3.93 7.93
C ARG A 65 -19.32 -4.12 7.99
N TYR A 66 -18.61 -3.42 8.88
CA TYR A 66 -17.15 -3.49 8.99
C TYR A 66 -16.57 -4.91 9.09
N LYS A 67 -17.25 -5.84 9.78
CA LYS A 67 -16.80 -7.24 9.87
C LYS A 67 -16.78 -7.93 8.50
N ASP A 68 -17.79 -7.68 7.67
CA ASP A 68 -17.87 -8.20 6.31
C ASP A 68 -16.80 -7.58 5.42
N ALA A 69 -16.62 -6.25 5.52
CA ALA A 69 -15.63 -5.51 4.74
C ALA A 69 -14.20 -5.97 5.07
N ILE A 70 -13.85 -6.11 6.35
CA ILE A 70 -12.54 -6.57 6.80
C ILE A 70 -12.30 -8.02 6.36
N ARG A 71 -13.29 -8.91 6.52
CA ARG A 71 -13.19 -10.29 6.05
C ARG A 71 -12.96 -10.36 4.54
N HIS A 72 -13.70 -9.57 3.75
CA HIS A 72 -13.50 -9.47 2.31
C HIS A 72 -12.08 -8.99 1.98
N ALA A 73 -11.60 -7.93 2.65
CA ALA A 73 -10.25 -7.42 2.44
C ALA A 73 -9.16 -8.45 2.82
N ALA A 74 -9.34 -9.21 3.89
CA ALA A 74 -8.39 -10.23 4.34
C ALA A 74 -8.35 -11.46 3.42
N GLU A 75 -9.48 -11.80 2.78
CA GLU A 75 -9.63 -12.94 1.86
C GLU A 75 -9.50 -12.53 0.38
N ALA A 76 -9.01 -11.31 0.11
CA ALA A 76 -9.08 -10.65 -1.19
C ALA A 76 -8.34 -11.37 -2.33
N GLY A 77 -7.28 -12.13 -2.02
CA GLY A 77 -6.45 -12.83 -3.01
C GLY A 77 -7.25 -13.78 -3.92
N PRO A 78 -7.84 -14.87 -3.38
CA PRO A 78 -8.66 -15.79 -4.17
C PRO A 78 -9.93 -15.16 -4.77
N LYS A 79 -10.41 -14.05 -4.20
CA LYS A 79 -11.67 -13.39 -4.56
C LYS A 79 -11.48 -12.23 -5.55
N GLY A 80 -10.25 -11.95 -5.98
CA GLY A 80 -9.93 -10.91 -6.96
C GLY A 80 -10.17 -9.47 -6.48
N ALA A 81 -10.29 -9.26 -5.17
CA ALA A 81 -10.46 -7.91 -4.62
C ALA A 81 -9.10 -7.20 -4.51
N ILE A 82 -9.07 -5.90 -4.82
CA ILE A 82 -7.84 -5.08 -4.79
C ILE A 82 -7.88 -4.10 -3.62
N LYS A 83 -8.92 -3.27 -3.55
CA LYS A 83 -9.19 -2.36 -2.43
C LYS A 83 -10.65 -2.44 -2.04
N VAL A 84 -10.90 -2.67 -0.75
CA VAL A 84 -12.22 -2.52 -0.13
C VAL A 84 -12.24 -1.19 0.60
N ALA A 85 -13.32 -0.42 0.44
CA ALA A 85 -13.51 0.87 1.10
C ALA A 85 -14.83 0.90 1.88
N PHE A 86 -14.92 1.82 2.84
CA PHE A 86 -16.19 2.16 3.47
C PHE A 86 -16.87 3.29 2.70
N ASP A 87 -18.16 3.13 2.45
CA ASP A 87 -19.03 4.20 1.98
C ASP A 87 -19.62 4.94 3.19
N MET A 88 -19.18 6.19 3.35
CA MET A 88 -19.52 7.03 4.51
C MET A 88 -20.68 7.99 4.24
N ARG A 89 -21.27 7.98 3.03
CA ARG A 89 -22.25 8.99 2.61
C ARG A 89 -23.52 9.03 3.47
N ASP A 90 -23.94 7.87 3.99
CA ASP A 90 -25.12 7.72 4.86
C ASP A 90 -24.77 7.55 6.35
N GLU A 91 -23.48 7.64 6.69
CA GLU A 91 -23.02 7.47 8.07
C GLU A 91 -23.22 8.75 8.87
N LYS A 92 -23.69 8.61 10.11
CA LYS A 92 -23.87 9.76 11.01
C LYS A 92 -22.49 10.39 11.28
N ARG A 93 -22.30 11.64 10.86
CA ARG A 93 -21.13 12.43 11.21
C ARG A 93 -21.09 12.58 12.73
N ARG A 94 -20.05 12.03 13.36
CA ARG A 94 -19.76 12.22 14.79
C ARG A 94 -18.88 13.45 14.97
#